data_AF-A0AAD9XE50-F1
#
_entry.id   AF-A0AAD9XE50-F1
#
_cell.length_a   1.000
_cell.length_b   1.000
_cell.length_c   1.000
_cell.angle_alpha   90.00
_cell.angle_beta   90.00
_cell.angle_gamma   90.00
#
_symmetry.space_group_name_H-M   'P 1'
#
loop_
_entity.id
_entity.type
_entity.pdbx_description
1 polymer ?
#
loop_
_entity_poly.entity_id
_entity_poly.type
_entity_poly.pdbx_seq_one_letter_code
_entity_poly.pdbx_strand_id
1 'polypeptide(L)'
;MITLKLVQTSLNPNRHRHAVFFTKRPTNSSFVSLCKSKDSNSEPESPPPPPEGDAKKQEMLVRMAMIEAQKVRLTGYLDETSAQLTQFVEDANAEIEKIGEDALKGLDEASARIMENMESQMQEFEESAELNRMEIEKKESELIEFEGQMEEARNEGLFFKSLGQKKPLVEKEKAKEEAKKIEEITKEKVGSKTRRNIYLALIGLLVIAITDSFISPSSDWRKVAVLGAILVPLILQFLYEQGLVSETERMGKEKSEEEKK
;
A
#
# COMPACT_ATOMS: atom_id res chain seq x y z
N MET A 1 17.04 -20.97 -9.29
CA MET A 1 16.59 -22.29 -8.80
C MET A 1 16.04 -22.11 -7.39
N ILE A 2 14.72 -22.01 -7.25
CA ILE A 2 14.04 -22.02 -5.95
C ILE A 2 12.84 -22.95 -6.12
N THR A 3 12.86 -24.04 -5.37
CA THR A 3 11.93 -25.16 -5.40
C THR A 3 10.67 -24.83 -4.60
N LEU A 4 9.53 -24.66 -5.29
CA LEU A 4 8.22 -24.55 -4.64
C LEU A 4 7.68 -25.97 -4.40
N LYS A 5 7.55 -26.37 -3.13
CA LYS A 5 6.84 -27.60 -2.75
C LYS A 5 5.33 -27.35 -2.82
N LEU A 6 4.69 -28.02 -3.76
CA LEU A 6 3.24 -28.12 -3.89
C LEU A 6 2.69 -29.06 -2.80
N VAL A 7 1.88 -28.55 -1.87
CA VAL A 7 1.10 -29.40 -0.95
C VAL A 7 -0.21 -29.73 -1.65
N GLN A 8 -0.29 -30.96 -2.13
CA GLN A 8 -1.46 -31.55 -2.76
C GLN A 8 -2.40 -32.07 -1.67
N THR A 9 -3.48 -31.35 -1.37
CA THR A 9 -4.57 -31.85 -0.52
C THR A 9 -5.67 -32.44 -1.41
N SER A 10 -5.78 -33.77 -1.42
CA SER A 10 -6.91 -34.46 -2.04
C SER A 10 -8.13 -34.35 -1.13
N LEU A 11 -9.10 -33.53 -1.53
CA LEU A 11 -10.48 -33.61 -1.02
C LEU A 11 -11.17 -34.80 -1.67
N ASN A 12 -11.56 -35.79 -0.85
CA ASN A 12 -12.45 -36.86 -1.28
C ASN A 12 -13.78 -36.73 -0.50
N PRO A 13 -14.93 -36.50 -1.16
CA PRO A 13 -16.21 -36.37 -0.50
C PRO A 13 -16.86 -37.75 -0.39
N ASN A 14 -16.53 -38.52 0.65
CA ASN A 14 -17.22 -39.79 0.88
C ASN A 14 -18.36 -39.64 1.91
N ARG A 15 -19.57 -39.51 1.37
CA ARG A 15 -20.84 -39.74 2.04
C ARG A 15 -20.84 -41.13 2.69
N HIS A 16 -20.85 -41.23 4.02
CA HIS A 16 -21.42 -42.41 4.68
C HIS A 16 -22.00 -42.08 6.07
N ARG A 17 -23.33 -41.93 6.08
CA ARG A 17 -24.30 -42.24 7.14
C ARG A 17 -23.81 -42.16 8.59
N HIS A 18 -24.18 -41.08 9.27
CA HIS A 18 -24.32 -41.07 10.72
C HIS A 18 -25.45 -42.03 11.13
N ALA A 19 -25.10 -43.22 11.61
CA ALA A 19 -26.02 -44.07 12.35
C ALA A 19 -26.19 -43.47 13.75
N VAL A 20 -27.27 -42.69 13.92
CA VAL A 20 -27.72 -42.22 15.23
C VAL A 20 -28.29 -43.42 15.98
N PHE A 21 -27.49 -44.03 16.85
CA PHE A 21 -27.97 -45.01 17.81
C PHE A 21 -28.69 -44.27 18.95
N PHE A 22 -29.99 -44.07 18.81
CA PHE A 22 -30.85 -43.83 19.97
C PHE A 22 -30.86 -45.09 20.83
N THR A 23 -30.11 -45.06 21.93
CA THR A 23 -30.19 -46.10 22.94
C THR A 23 -31.56 -46.04 23.61
N LYS A 24 -32.30 -47.15 23.50
CA LYS A 24 -33.61 -47.35 24.10
C LYS A 24 -33.53 -47.13 25.62
N ARG A 25 -34.45 -46.31 26.12
CA ARG A 25 -34.85 -46.17 27.53
C ARG A 25 -35.09 -47.56 28.15
N PRO A 26 -34.51 -47.91 29.31
CA PRO A 26 -34.99 -49.06 30.04
C PRO A 26 -36.32 -48.69 30.72
N THR A 27 -37.34 -49.48 30.48
CA THR A 27 -38.62 -49.49 31.20
C THR A 27 -38.37 -49.93 32.64
N ASN A 28 -38.63 -49.03 33.60
CA ASN A 28 -38.65 -49.35 35.03
C ASN A 28 -39.75 -50.38 35.31
N SER A 29 -39.38 -51.56 35.83
CA SER A 29 -40.32 -52.50 36.41
C SER A 29 -40.67 -52.07 37.83
N SER A 30 -41.89 -51.62 38.04
CA SER A 30 -42.45 -51.37 39.36
C SER A 30 -42.81 -52.71 40.01
N PHE A 31 -41.98 -53.21 40.92
CA PHE A 31 -42.40 -54.26 41.86
C PHE A 31 -43.23 -53.61 42.97
N VAL A 32 -44.55 -53.74 42.86
CA VAL A 32 -45.49 -53.35 43.92
C VAL A 32 -45.45 -54.45 44.98
N SER A 33 -44.85 -54.15 46.13
CA SER A 33 -44.87 -55.00 47.31
C SER A 33 -46.28 -55.00 47.90
N LEU A 34 -46.96 -56.15 47.86
CA LEU A 34 -48.21 -56.40 48.57
C LEU A 34 -47.92 -56.53 50.07
N CYS A 35 -48.23 -55.50 50.85
CA CYS A 35 -48.33 -55.62 52.31
C CYS A 35 -49.59 -56.44 52.66
N LYS A 36 -49.40 -57.63 53.22
CA LYS A 36 -50.43 -58.41 53.90
C LYS A 36 -50.77 -57.72 55.23
N SER A 37 -51.97 -57.18 55.37
CA SER A 37 -52.57 -56.88 56.68
C SER A 37 -53.01 -58.20 57.33
N LYS A 38 -52.49 -58.50 58.51
CA LYS A 38 -53.04 -59.54 59.38
C LYS A 38 -53.49 -58.87 60.66
N ASP A 39 -54.80 -58.70 60.78
CA ASP A 39 -55.48 -58.31 62.01
C ASP A 39 -55.35 -59.44 63.03
N SER A 40 -54.86 -59.14 64.23
CA SER A 40 -55.25 -59.81 65.49
C SER A 40 -54.73 -59.00 66.68
N ASN A 41 -55.69 -58.61 67.52
CA ASN A 41 -55.56 -57.96 68.83
C ASN A 41 -54.53 -58.62 69.76
N SER A 42 -53.72 -57.80 70.42
CA SER A 42 -53.46 -57.88 71.88
C SER A 42 -52.41 -56.83 72.34
N GLU A 43 -52.89 -55.88 73.15
CA GLU A 43 -52.26 -55.08 74.22
C GLU A 43 -50.90 -54.34 74.05
N PRO A 44 -50.72 -53.21 74.78
CA PRO A 44 -49.65 -52.25 74.54
C PRO A 44 -48.47 -52.46 75.51
N GLU A 45 -47.26 -52.58 74.98
CA GLU A 45 -45.99 -52.09 75.56
C GLU A 45 -44.82 -52.71 74.78
N SER A 46 -44.33 -52.00 73.77
CA SER A 46 -42.98 -52.22 73.23
C SER A 46 -42.49 -50.92 72.58
N PRO A 47 -41.21 -50.54 72.80
CA PRO A 47 -40.64 -49.32 72.24
C PRO A 47 -40.59 -49.42 70.70
N PRO A 48 -40.61 -48.27 69.98
CA PRO A 48 -40.63 -48.28 68.51
C PRO A 48 -39.43 -49.10 67.97
N PRO A 49 -39.63 -49.94 66.93
CA PRO A 49 -38.54 -50.72 66.38
C PRO A 49 -37.41 -49.78 65.92
N PRO A 50 -36.13 -50.16 66.11
CA PRO A 50 -35.01 -49.36 65.67
C PRO A 50 -35.09 -49.13 64.15
N PRO A 51 -34.60 -47.99 63.63
CA PRO A 51 -34.69 -47.66 62.22
C PRO A 51 -34.09 -48.79 61.39
N GLU A 52 -34.97 -49.52 60.70
CA GLU A 52 -34.64 -50.77 60.02
C GLU A 52 -34.03 -50.45 58.66
N GLY A 53 -32.78 -49.99 58.69
CA GLY A 53 -31.99 -49.67 57.52
C GLY A 53 -30.53 -50.05 57.74
N ASP A 54 -30.01 -50.92 56.89
CA ASP A 54 -28.59 -51.25 56.88
C ASP A 54 -27.79 -49.98 56.54
N ALA A 55 -27.04 -49.45 57.51
CA ALA A 55 -26.29 -48.21 57.40
C ALA A 55 -25.35 -48.21 56.17
N LYS A 56 -24.82 -49.39 55.79
CA LYS A 56 -23.96 -49.53 54.61
C LYS A 56 -24.73 -49.31 53.30
N LYS A 57 -25.99 -49.76 53.24
CA LYS A 57 -26.86 -49.56 52.07
C LYS A 57 -27.29 -48.10 51.94
N GLN A 58 -27.58 -47.45 53.07
CA GLN A 58 -27.91 -46.02 53.08
C GLN A 58 -26.71 -45.17 52.63
N GLU A 59 -25.49 -45.48 53.10
CA GLU A 59 -24.27 -44.79 52.64
C GLU A 59 -24.03 -45.00 51.13
N MET A 60 -24.23 -46.21 50.62
CA MET A 60 -24.10 -46.50 49.19
C MET A 60 -25.12 -45.71 48.35
N LEU A 61 -26.37 -45.61 48.81
CA LEU A 61 -27.41 -44.80 48.14
C LEU A 61 -27.05 -43.31 48.13
N VAL A 62 -26.52 -42.78 49.23
CA VAL A 62 -26.06 -41.39 49.30
C VAL A 62 -24.93 -41.13 48.31
N ARG A 63 -23.94 -42.04 48.21
CA ARG A 63 -22.85 -41.93 47.23
C ARG A 63 -23.38 -41.97 45.79
N MET A 64 -24.35 -42.84 45.51
CA MET A 64 -24.96 -42.94 44.19
C MET A 64 -25.73 -41.66 43.82
N ALA A 65 -26.53 -41.11 44.74
CA ALA A 65 -27.22 -39.84 44.56
C ALA A 65 -26.24 -38.67 44.36
N MET A 66 -25.12 -38.66 45.09
CA MET A 66 -24.07 -37.64 44.93
C MET A 66 -23.43 -37.71 43.53
N ILE A 67 -23.11 -38.92 43.05
CA ILE A 67 -22.56 -39.13 41.69
C ILE A 67 -23.57 -38.70 40.63
N GLU A 68 -24.84 -39.03 40.81
CA GLU A 68 -25.90 -38.63 39.89
C GLU A 68 -26.07 -37.11 39.83
N ALA A 69 -26.01 -36.43 40.98
CA ALA A 69 -26.03 -34.97 41.04
C ALA A 69 -24.82 -34.33 40.35
N GLN A 70 -23.62 -34.88 40.56
CA GLN A 70 -22.41 -34.41 39.88
C GLN A 70 -22.48 -34.62 38.36
N LYS A 71 -23.05 -35.74 37.91
CA LYS A 71 -23.27 -36.03 36.50
C LYS A 71 -24.18 -34.99 35.85
N VAL A 72 -25.34 -34.69 36.47
CA VAL A 72 -26.28 -33.69 35.96
C VAL A 72 -25.63 -32.31 35.85
N ARG A 73 -24.81 -31.94 36.85
CA ARG A 73 -24.08 -30.67 36.82
C ARG A 73 -23.05 -30.64 35.69
N LEU A 74 -22.30 -31.72 35.50
CA LEU A 74 -21.28 -31.80 34.46
C LEU A 74 -21.88 -31.80 33.06
N THR A 75 -23.02 -32.48 32.85
CA THR A 75 -23.75 -32.42 31.58
C THR A 75 -24.27 -31.01 31.30
N GLY A 76 -24.78 -30.29 32.31
CA GLY A 76 -25.19 -28.90 32.14
C GLY A 76 -24.04 -27.98 31.70
N TYR A 77 -22.87 -28.10 32.31
CA TYR A 77 -21.67 -27.35 31.89
C TYR A 77 -21.19 -27.76 30.49
N LEU A 78 -21.28 -29.03 30.12
CA LEU A 78 -20.91 -29.49 28.80
C LEU A 78 -21.85 -28.92 27.73
N ASP A 79 -23.16 -28.92 28.00
CA ASP A 79 -24.16 -28.35 27.09
C ASP A 79 -23.95 -26.84 26.94
N GLU A 80 -23.72 -26.12 28.05
CA GLU A 80 -23.45 -24.68 28.03
C GLU A 80 -22.17 -24.34 27.25
N THR A 81 -21.07 -25.05 27.51
CA THR A 81 -19.81 -24.81 26.79
C THR A 81 -19.92 -25.17 25.31
N SER A 82 -20.69 -26.20 24.96
CA SER A 82 -20.97 -26.54 23.57
C SER A 82 -21.76 -25.43 22.86
N ALA A 83 -22.77 -24.86 23.51
CA ALA A 83 -23.56 -23.77 22.97
C ALA A 83 -22.72 -22.49 22.78
N GLN A 84 -21.88 -22.15 23.75
CA GLN A 84 -20.96 -21.01 23.65
C GLN A 84 -19.96 -21.18 22.50
N LEU A 85 -19.43 -22.39 22.32
CA LEU A 85 -18.50 -22.67 21.24
C LEU A 85 -19.19 -22.60 19.87
N THR A 86 -20.43 -23.07 19.76
CA THR A 86 -21.24 -22.92 18.54
C THR A 86 -21.47 -21.44 18.22
N GLN A 87 -21.88 -20.64 19.20
CA GLN A 87 -22.08 -19.21 19.02
C GLN A 87 -20.78 -18.52 18.57
N PHE A 88 -19.64 -18.84 19.20
CA PHE A 88 -18.35 -18.27 18.81
C PHE A 88 -17.99 -18.59 17.36
N VAL A 89 -18.28 -19.81 16.89
CA VAL A 89 -18.03 -20.20 15.50
C VAL A 89 -18.96 -19.47 14.53
N GLU A 90 -20.24 -19.30 14.88
CA GLU A 90 -21.20 -18.55 14.07
C GLU A 90 -20.81 -17.07 13.97
N ASP A 91 -20.48 -16.44 15.10
CA ASP A 91 -20.04 -15.04 15.16
C ASP A 91 -18.73 -14.85 14.37
N ALA A 92 -17.75 -15.73 14.54
CA ALA A 92 -16.49 -15.66 13.79
C ALA A 92 -16.69 -15.85 12.28
N ASN A 93 -17.60 -16.74 11.85
CA ASN A 93 -17.93 -16.89 10.44
C ASN A 93 -18.58 -15.63 9.87
N ALA A 94 -19.51 -15.01 10.61
CA ALA A 94 -20.16 -13.78 10.20
C ALA A 94 -19.16 -12.61 10.10
N GLU A 95 -18.21 -12.51 11.04
CA GLU A 95 -17.14 -11.50 10.98
C GLU A 95 -16.20 -11.72 9.78
N ILE A 96 -15.82 -12.97 9.50
CA ILE A 96 -14.96 -13.31 8.35
C ILE A 96 -15.68 -13.00 7.03
N GLU A 97 -16.96 -13.35 6.91
CA GLU A 97 -17.77 -13.05 5.73
C GLU A 97 -17.88 -11.53 5.51
N LYS A 98 -18.15 -10.77 6.58
CA LYS A 98 -18.19 -9.31 6.53
C LYS A 98 -16.84 -8.70 6.10
N ILE A 99 -15.73 -9.16 6.67
CA ILE A 99 -14.39 -8.69 6.28
C ILE A 99 -14.12 -9.01 4.80
N GLY A 100 -14.51 -10.20 4.35
CA GLY A 100 -14.38 -10.61 2.96
C GLY A 100 -15.18 -9.72 2.02
N GLU A 101 -16.43 -9.42 2.35
CA GLU A 101 -17.31 -8.54 1.56
C GLU A 101 -16.80 -7.09 1.55
N ASP A 102 -16.40 -6.55 2.69
CA ASP A 102 -15.84 -5.19 2.78
C ASP A 102 -14.53 -5.06 1.97
N ALA A 103 -13.68 -6.10 2.00
CA ALA A 103 -12.44 -6.13 1.22
C ALA A 103 -12.72 -6.20 -0.29
N LEU A 104 -13.67 -7.03 -0.73
CA LEU A 104 -14.08 -7.11 -2.14
C LEU A 104 -14.68 -5.79 -2.62
N LYS A 105 -15.55 -5.19 -1.82
CA LYS A 105 -16.15 -3.89 -2.14
C LYS A 105 -15.10 -2.80 -2.28
N GLY A 106 -14.13 -2.75 -1.37
CA GLY A 106 -13.02 -1.79 -1.45
C GLY A 106 -12.13 -2.03 -2.68
N LEU A 107 -11.91 -3.28 -3.07
CA LEU A 107 -11.18 -3.64 -4.28
C LEU A 107 -11.91 -3.20 -5.55
N ASP A 108 -13.22 -3.47 -5.64
CA ASP A 108 -14.05 -3.09 -6.79
C ASP A 108 -14.11 -1.56 -6.94
N GLU A 109 -14.26 -0.83 -5.84
CA GLU A 109 -14.23 0.63 -5.85
C GLU A 109 -12.87 1.18 -6.31
N ALA A 110 -11.77 0.61 -5.82
CA ALA A 110 -10.43 1.00 -6.25
C ALA A 110 -10.21 0.69 -7.74
N SER A 111 -10.69 -0.47 -8.21
CA SER A 111 -10.61 -0.86 -9.61
C SER A 111 -11.40 0.10 -10.51
N ALA A 112 -12.62 0.46 -10.12
CA ALA A 112 -13.44 1.43 -10.83
C ALA A 112 -12.76 2.79 -10.94
N ARG A 113 -12.16 3.30 -9.87
CA ARG A 113 -11.40 4.57 -9.88
C ARG A 113 -10.18 4.52 -10.80
N ILE A 114 -9.45 3.41 -10.81
CA ILE A 114 -8.29 3.24 -11.72
C ILE A 114 -8.75 3.23 -13.17
N MET A 115 -9.84 2.51 -13.46
CA MET A 115 -10.40 2.42 -14.81
C MET A 115 -10.90 3.78 -15.29
N GLU A 116 -11.61 4.53 -14.45
CA GLU A 116 -12.07 5.89 -14.75
C GLU A 116 -10.90 6.85 -15.03
N ASN A 117 -9.84 6.80 -14.21
CA ASN A 117 -8.66 7.63 -14.44
C ASN A 117 -7.91 7.23 -15.73
N MET A 118 -7.83 5.93 -16.05
CA MET A 118 -7.23 5.45 -17.29
C MET A 118 -8.03 5.90 -18.51
N GLU A 119 -9.36 5.83 -18.45
CA GLU A 119 -10.24 6.29 -19.52
C GLU A 119 -10.11 7.79 -19.73
N SER A 120 -10.10 8.58 -18.65
CA SER A 120 -9.87 10.04 -18.72
C SER A 120 -8.53 10.37 -19.38
N GLN A 121 -7.45 9.69 -18.99
CA GLN A 121 -6.13 9.91 -19.60
C GLN A 121 -6.06 9.45 -21.06
N MET A 122 -6.77 8.36 -21.39
CA MET A 122 -6.83 7.87 -22.77
C MET A 122 -7.60 8.83 -23.66
N GLN A 123 -8.71 9.40 -23.17
CA GLN A 123 -9.46 10.42 -23.88
C GLN A 123 -8.63 11.70 -24.08
N GLU A 124 -7.95 12.18 -23.05
CA GLU A 124 -7.04 13.34 -23.17
C GLU A 124 -5.92 13.08 -24.20
N PHE A 125 -5.41 11.85 -24.24
CA PHE A 125 -4.41 11.45 -25.22
C PHE A 125 -4.98 11.39 -26.64
N GLU A 126 -6.20 10.88 -26.82
CA GLU A 126 -6.88 10.83 -28.11
C GLU A 126 -7.16 12.24 -28.64
N GLU A 127 -7.74 13.11 -27.80
CA GLU A 127 -8.00 14.51 -28.14
C GLU A 127 -6.69 15.25 -28.48
N SER A 128 -5.62 15.02 -27.72
CA SER A 128 -4.31 15.62 -27.97
C SER A 128 -3.66 15.09 -29.26
N ALA A 129 -3.79 13.80 -29.54
CA ALA A 129 -3.28 13.19 -30.76
C ALA A 129 -4.00 13.72 -32.00
N GLU A 130 -5.33 13.88 -31.94
CA GLU A 130 -6.13 14.49 -33.01
C GLU A 130 -5.74 15.96 -33.23
N LEU A 131 -5.62 16.75 -32.17
CA LEU A 131 -5.17 18.15 -32.24
C LEU A 131 -3.78 18.26 -32.87
N ASN A 132 -2.84 17.41 -32.45
CA ASN A 132 -1.49 17.39 -33.01
C ASN A 132 -1.49 16.99 -34.48
N ARG A 133 -2.33 16.03 -34.89
CA ARG A 133 -2.47 15.64 -36.30
C ARG A 133 -2.97 16.82 -37.15
N MET A 134 -3.98 17.54 -36.68
CA MET A 134 -4.48 18.75 -37.35
C MET A 134 -3.43 19.86 -37.42
N GLU A 135 -2.63 20.04 -36.37
CA GLU A 135 -1.53 21.01 -36.37
C GLU A 135 -0.46 20.63 -37.40
N ILE A 136 -0.07 19.35 -37.48
CA ILE A 136 0.89 18.87 -38.48
C ILE A 136 0.37 19.08 -39.90
N GLU A 137 -0.89 18.71 -40.19
CA GLU A 137 -1.50 18.91 -41.52
C GLU A 137 -1.50 20.39 -41.91
N LYS A 138 -1.80 21.29 -40.96
CA LYS A 138 -1.72 22.74 -41.19
C LYS A 138 -0.29 23.20 -41.44
N LYS A 139 0.68 22.76 -40.62
CA LYS A 139 2.10 23.11 -40.78
C LYS A 139 2.67 22.62 -42.10
N GLU A 140 2.24 21.45 -42.57
CA GLU A 140 2.63 20.90 -43.86
C GLU A 140 2.08 21.77 -45.01
N SER A 141 0.83 22.23 -44.92
CA SER A 141 0.28 23.17 -45.91
C SER A 141 1.01 24.51 -45.95
N GLU A 142 1.34 25.08 -44.79
CA GLU A 142 2.13 26.32 -44.67
C GLU A 142 3.53 26.14 -45.28
N LEU A 143 4.13 24.95 -45.11
CA LEU A 143 5.45 24.63 -45.66
C LEU A 143 5.42 24.51 -47.18
N ILE A 144 4.39 23.87 -47.74
CA ILE A 144 4.19 23.76 -49.19
C ILE A 144 4.00 25.15 -49.83
N GLU A 145 3.19 26.02 -49.21
CA GLU A 145 3.03 27.40 -49.67
C GLU A 145 4.35 28.18 -49.62
N PHE A 146 5.13 28.02 -48.54
CA PHE A 146 6.44 28.64 -48.40
C PHE A 146 7.43 28.15 -49.46
N GLU A 147 7.48 26.85 -49.73
CA GLU A 147 8.34 26.27 -50.76
C GLU A 147 7.96 26.80 -52.16
N GLY A 148 6.66 26.91 -52.45
CA GLY A 148 6.17 27.53 -53.68
C GLY A 148 6.62 28.99 -53.83
N GLN A 149 6.47 29.81 -52.77
CA GLN A 149 6.95 31.20 -52.77
C GLN A 149 8.48 31.29 -52.93
N MET A 150 9.22 30.34 -52.35
CA MET A 150 10.68 30.33 -52.43
C MET A 150 11.18 29.92 -53.82
N GLU A 151 10.50 28.98 -54.47
CA GLU A 151 10.75 28.58 -55.86
C GLU A 151 10.44 29.73 -56.83
N GLU A 152 9.33 30.44 -56.63
CA GLU A 152 9.00 31.66 -57.38
C GLU A 152 10.04 32.77 -57.15
N ALA A 153 10.38 33.06 -55.89
CA ALA A 153 11.40 34.06 -55.55
C ALA A 153 12.80 33.72 -56.08
N ARG A 154 13.13 32.42 -56.23
CA ARG A 154 14.36 31.94 -56.87
C ARG A 154 14.32 32.16 -58.37
N ASN A 155 13.22 31.80 -59.02
CA ASN A 155 13.02 31.97 -60.47
C ASN A 155 12.96 33.45 -60.88
N GLU A 156 12.46 34.32 -60.01
CA GLU A 156 12.43 35.77 -60.23
C GLU A 156 13.74 36.48 -59.82
N GLY A 157 14.74 35.76 -59.29
CA GLY A 157 16.00 36.35 -58.82
C GLY A 157 15.84 37.36 -57.68
N LEU A 158 14.67 37.39 -57.03
CA LEU A 158 14.34 38.31 -55.93
C LEU A 158 15.18 38.02 -54.68
N PHE A 159 15.57 36.76 -54.47
CA PHE A 159 16.43 36.33 -53.36
C PHE A 159 17.81 37.05 -53.35
N PHE A 160 18.37 37.33 -54.54
CA PHE A 160 19.63 38.06 -54.64
C PHE A 160 19.45 39.58 -54.60
N LYS A 161 18.27 40.09 -55.02
CA LYS A 161 17.91 41.52 -54.88
C LYS A 161 17.80 41.93 -53.41
N SER A 162 17.25 41.07 -52.55
CA SER A 162 17.16 41.32 -51.11
C SER A 162 18.49 41.19 -50.38
N LEU A 163 19.42 40.35 -50.85
CA LEU A 163 20.80 40.29 -50.33
C LEU A 163 21.66 41.50 -50.74
N GLY A 164 21.42 42.07 -51.92
CA GLY A 164 22.09 43.29 -52.41
C GLY A 164 21.59 44.59 -51.77
N GLN A 165 20.40 44.58 -51.16
CA GLN A 165 19.90 45.70 -50.38
C GLN A 165 20.56 45.69 -48.99
N LYS A 166 21.60 46.52 -48.83
CA LYS A 166 22.15 46.85 -47.51
C LYS A 166 21.02 47.33 -46.60
N LYS A 167 20.60 46.48 -45.65
CA LYS A 167 19.73 46.89 -44.55
C LYS A 167 20.27 48.16 -43.89
N PRO A 168 19.41 49.15 -43.58
CA PRO A 168 19.85 50.42 -43.02
C PRO A 168 20.58 50.19 -41.70
N LEU A 169 21.60 51.02 -41.46
CA LEU A 169 22.52 50.98 -40.33
C LEU A 169 21.82 50.89 -38.95
N VAL A 170 20.55 51.29 -38.90
CA VAL A 170 19.62 51.22 -37.76
C VAL A 170 19.40 49.79 -37.23
N GLU A 171 19.37 48.76 -38.10
CA GLU A 171 19.18 47.37 -37.63
C GLU A 171 20.46 46.75 -37.05
N LYS A 172 21.65 47.24 -37.44
CA LYS A 172 22.91 46.79 -36.84
C LYS A 172 23.06 47.27 -35.39
N GLU A 173 22.55 48.45 -35.09
CA GLU A 173 22.53 48.97 -33.73
C GLU A 173 21.52 48.21 -32.86
N LYS A 174 20.31 47.95 -33.38
CA LYS A 174 19.32 47.09 -32.70
C LYS A 174 19.82 45.66 -32.49
N ALA A 175 20.47 45.06 -33.49
CA ALA A 175 21.05 43.71 -33.34
C ALA A 175 22.22 43.67 -32.35
N LYS A 176 23.02 44.75 -32.26
CA LYS A 176 24.06 44.88 -31.22
C LYS A 176 23.46 45.11 -29.83
N GLU A 177 22.34 45.83 -29.73
CA GLU A 177 21.61 46.04 -28.49
C GLU A 177 20.96 44.73 -28.01
N GLU A 178 20.35 43.96 -28.91
CA GLU A 178 19.81 42.63 -28.62
C GLU A 178 20.91 41.63 -28.25
N ALA A 179 22.07 41.66 -28.92
CA ALA A 179 23.22 40.84 -28.56
C ALA A 179 23.77 41.20 -27.16
N LYS A 180 23.85 42.49 -26.81
CA LYS A 180 24.20 42.95 -25.46
C LYS A 180 23.16 42.53 -24.41
N LYS A 181 21.87 42.56 -24.76
CA LYS A 181 20.79 42.09 -23.90
C LYS A 181 20.87 40.58 -23.66
N ILE A 182 21.23 39.80 -24.68
CA ILE A 182 21.47 38.36 -24.55
C ILE A 182 22.74 38.09 -23.72
N GLU A 183 23.79 38.89 -23.88
CA GLU A 183 25.02 38.80 -23.07
C GLU A 183 24.74 39.13 -21.59
N GLU A 184 23.95 40.17 -21.30
CA GLU A 184 23.51 40.51 -19.94
C GLU A 184 22.62 39.43 -19.34
N ILE A 185 21.63 38.92 -20.07
CA ILE A 185 20.77 37.81 -19.61
C ILE A 185 21.60 36.54 -19.38
N THR A 186 22.63 36.30 -20.19
CA THR A 186 23.54 35.16 -20.02
C THR A 186 24.43 35.35 -18.80
N LYS A 187 24.93 36.57 -18.54
CA LYS A 187 25.71 36.93 -17.36
C LYS A 187 24.88 36.93 -16.07
N GLU A 188 23.59 37.22 -16.14
CA GLU A 188 22.65 37.14 -15.02
C GLU A 188 22.24 35.68 -14.74
N LYS A 189 22.15 34.83 -15.78
CA LYS A 189 21.87 33.39 -15.65
C LYS A 189 23.09 32.57 -15.23
N VAL A 190 24.30 32.99 -15.59
CA VAL A 190 25.56 32.38 -15.16
C VAL A 190 25.90 32.90 -13.75
N GLY A 191 25.65 32.07 -12.74
CA GLY A 191 25.94 32.40 -11.35
C GLY A 191 24.73 32.83 -10.50
N SER A 192 23.51 32.38 -10.86
CA SER A 192 22.35 32.61 -10.00
C SER A 192 22.57 32.01 -8.61
N LYS A 193 22.47 32.87 -7.58
CA LYS A 193 22.58 32.50 -6.16
C LYS A 193 21.63 31.34 -5.79
N THR A 194 20.53 31.19 -6.53
CA THR A 194 19.51 30.15 -6.34
C THR A 194 20.03 28.75 -6.66
N ARG A 195 20.74 28.56 -7.78
CA ARG A 195 21.30 27.24 -8.17
C ARG A 195 22.36 26.78 -7.17
N ARG A 196 23.24 27.69 -6.77
CA ARG A 196 24.25 27.45 -5.73
C ARG A 196 23.64 27.03 -4.38
N ASN A 197 22.55 27.68 -3.97
CA ASN A 197 21.87 27.35 -2.72
C ASN A 197 21.20 25.97 -2.78
N ILE A 198 20.72 25.56 -3.95
CA ILE A 198 20.17 24.21 -4.18
C ILE A 198 21.27 23.16 -4.04
N TYR A 199 22.44 23.34 -4.66
CA TYR A 199 23.55 22.40 -4.49
C TYR A 199 24.03 22.32 -3.05
N LEU A 200 24.14 23.45 -2.34
CA LEU A 200 24.50 23.46 -0.91
C LEU A 200 23.45 22.74 -0.05
N ALA A 201 22.16 22.91 -0.34
CA ALA A 201 21.09 22.19 0.35
C ALA A 201 21.16 20.68 0.10
N LEU A 202 21.41 20.26 -1.15
CA LEU A 202 21.56 18.84 -1.51
C LEU A 202 22.80 18.21 -0.88
N ILE A 203 23.94 18.91 -0.89
CA ILE A 203 25.17 18.48 -0.21
C ILE A 203 24.91 18.36 1.30
N GLY A 204 24.24 19.35 1.91
CA GLY A 204 23.88 19.32 3.32
C GLY A 204 22.97 18.13 3.69
N LEU A 205 21.95 17.85 2.87
CA LEU A 205 21.06 16.70 3.04
C LEU A 205 21.83 15.37 2.95
N LEU A 206 22.75 15.25 1.99
CA LEU A 206 23.58 14.05 1.83
C LEU A 206 24.52 13.84 3.02
N VAL A 207 25.14 14.90 3.54
CA VAL A 207 26.02 14.81 4.71
C VAL A 207 25.23 14.34 5.94
N ILE A 208 24.01 14.87 6.15
CA ILE A 208 23.12 14.43 7.24
C ILE A 208 22.76 12.95 7.08
N ALA A 209 22.37 12.53 5.87
CA ALA A 209 22.02 11.13 5.58
C ALA A 209 23.21 10.17 5.77
N ILE A 210 24.43 10.61 5.45
CA ILE A 210 25.65 9.86 5.70
C ILE A 210 25.90 9.74 7.21
N THR A 211 25.82 10.83 7.98
CA THR A 211 26.00 10.79 9.44
C THR A 211 24.97 9.91 10.16
N ASP A 212 23.71 9.93 9.72
CA ASP A 212 22.65 9.07 10.26
C ASP A 212 22.90 7.59 9.96
N SER A 213 23.39 7.29 8.75
CA SER A 213 23.79 5.93 8.35
C SER A 213 25.00 5.38 9.13
N PHE A 214 25.84 6.25 9.71
CA PHE A 214 26.96 5.86 10.57
C PHE A 214 26.56 5.64 12.03
N ILE A 215 25.55 6.37 12.53
CA ILE A 215 25.07 6.27 13.92
C ILE A 215 24.12 5.07 14.10
N SER A 216 23.45 4.64 13.01
CA SER A 216 22.51 3.52 13.06
C SER A 216 23.22 2.17 13.29
N PRO A 217 22.73 1.29 14.19
CA PRO A 217 23.38 0.04 14.59
C PRO A 217 23.46 -1.02 13.48
N SER A 218 22.71 -0.84 12.38
CA SER A 218 22.75 -1.69 11.18
C SER A 218 23.58 -1.05 10.07
N SER A 219 24.82 -0.65 10.37
CA SER A 219 25.66 0.12 9.45
C SER A 219 25.91 -0.64 8.14
N ASP A 220 25.10 -0.33 7.13
CA ASP A 220 25.25 -0.85 5.78
C ASP A 220 26.33 -0.02 5.07
N TRP A 221 27.59 -0.45 5.15
CA TRP A 221 28.72 0.21 4.47
C TRP A 221 28.47 0.37 2.96
N ARG A 222 27.60 -0.46 2.39
CA ARG A 222 27.12 -0.37 1.01
C ARG A 222 26.27 0.88 0.75
N LYS A 223 25.43 1.30 1.69
CA LYS A 223 24.64 2.55 1.57
C LYS A 223 25.53 3.78 1.66
N VAL A 224 26.53 3.76 2.54
CA VAL A 224 27.55 4.80 2.66
C VAL A 224 28.38 4.92 1.38
N ALA A 225 28.79 3.80 0.78
CA ALA A 225 29.53 3.80 -0.48
C ALA A 225 28.71 4.39 -1.65
N VAL A 226 27.42 4.07 -1.72
CA VAL A 226 26.50 4.63 -2.75
C VAL A 226 26.31 6.12 -2.54
N LEU A 227 26.07 6.57 -1.31
CA LEU A 227 25.92 8.01 -1.00
C LEU A 227 27.22 8.79 -1.24
N GLY A 228 28.37 8.21 -0.92
CA GLY A 228 29.68 8.78 -1.22
C GLY A 228 29.95 8.90 -2.73
N ALA A 229 29.58 7.90 -3.52
CA ALA A 229 29.71 7.93 -4.97
C ALA A 229 28.85 9.02 -5.63
N ILE A 230 27.72 9.41 -5.02
CA ILE A 230 26.85 10.52 -5.48
C ILE A 230 27.36 11.88 -4.99
N LEU A 231 28.02 11.93 -3.82
CA LEU A 231 28.54 13.16 -3.25
C LEU A 231 29.71 13.75 -4.05
N VAL A 232 30.64 12.90 -4.50
CA VAL A 232 31.83 13.31 -5.26
C VAL A 232 31.50 14.11 -6.54
N PRO A 233 30.61 13.65 -7.44
CA PRO A 233 30.26 14.42 -8.64
C PRO A 233 29.49 15.71 -8.30
N LEU A 234 28.67 15.73 -7.24
CA LEU A 234 27.97 16.94 -6.80
C LEU A 234 28.93 18.04 -6.34
N ILE A 235 29.96 17.65 -5.57
CA ILE A 235 31.01 18.58 -5.13
C ILE A 235 31.80 19.08 -6.34
N LEU A 236 32.12 18.20 -7.30
CA LEU A 236 32.84 18.60 -8.52
C LEU A 236 32.02 19.60 -9.36
N GLN A 237 30.72 19.37 -9.51
CA GLN A 237 29.80 20.28 -10.20
C GLN A 237 29.68 21.61 -9.47
N PHE A 238 29.66 21.60 -8.15
CA PHE A 238 29.66 22.81 -7.32
C PHE A 238 30.96 23.62 -7.46
N LEU A 239 32.13 22.97 -7.45
CA LEU A 239 33.42 23.65 -7.66
C LEU A 239 33.55 24.20 -9.08
N TYR A 240 33.05 23.47 -10.08
CA TYR A 240 33.05 23.94 -11.48
C TYR A 240 32.21 25.21 -11.64
N GLU A 241 31.03 25.26 -11.02
CA GLU A 241 30.20 26.47 -11.01
C GLU A 241 30.85 27.63 -10.23
N GLN A 242 31.58 27.36 -9.14
CA GLN A 242 32.38 28.40 -8.46
C GLN A 242 33.54 28.91 -9.33
N GLY A 243 34.22 28.01 -10.04
CA GLY A 243 35.34 28.33 -10.93
C GLY A 243 34.94 29.32 -12.02
N LEU A 244 33.85 29.02 -12.73
CA LEU A 244 33.30 29.91 -13.77
C LEU A 244 32.88 31.28 -13.24
N VAL A 245 32.32 31.34 -12.03
CA VAL A 245 31.97 32.60 -11.37
C VAL A 245 33.23 33.40 -11.01
N SER A 246 34.27 32.74 -10.48
CA SER A 246 35.53 33.41 -10.12
C SER A 246 36.33 33.89 -11.34
N GLU A 247 36.26 33.14 -12.44
CA GLU A 247 36.91 33.50 -13.71
C GLU A 247 36.19 34.69 -14.36
N THR A 248 34.86 34.73 -14.28
CA THR A 248 34.04 35.88 -14.70
C THR A 248 34.31 37.12 -13.83
N GLU A 249 34.54 36.94 -12.52
CA GLU A 249 34.87 38.03 -11.59
C GLU A 249 36.29 38.59 -11.78
N ARG A 250 37.26 37.72 -12.17
CA ARG A 250 38.63 38.13 -12.54
C ARG A 250 38.68 38.90 -13.86
N MET A 251 38.00 38.38 -14.90
CA MET A 251 37.89 39.06 -16.20
C MET A 251 37.17 40.42 -16.10
N GLY A 252 36.24 40.56 -15.15
CA GLY A 252 35.57 41.83 -14.85
C GLY A 252 36.48 42.87 -14.18
N LYS A 253 37.46 42.44 -13.38
CA LYS A 253 38.43 43.34 -12.72
C LYS A 253 39.52 43.82 -13.68
N GLU A 254 40.07 42.93 -14.52
CA GLU A 254 41.10 43.29 -15.52
C GLU A 254 40.60 44.33 -16.52
N LYS A 255 39.34 44.22 -17.00
CA LYS A 255 38.74 45.23 -17.89
C LYS A 255 38.54 46.60 -17.23
N SER A 256 38.35 46.65 -15.91
CA SER A 256 38.16 47.92 -15.19
C SER A 256 39.48 48.65 -14.86
N GLU A 257 40.60 47.91 -14.87
CA GLU A 257 41.93 48.47 -14.65
C GLU A 257 42.60 48.96 -15.95
N GLU A 258 42.30 48.34 -17.11
CA GLU A 258 42.74 48.84 -18.41
C GLU A 258 42.03 50.13 -18.84
N GLU A 259 40.79 50.39 -18.43
CA GLU A 259 40.08 51.65 -18.70
C GLU A 259 40.52 52.84 -17.83
N LYS A 260 41.42 52.63 -16.86
CA LYS A 260 41.91 53.68 -15.94
C LYS A 260 43.37 54.09 -16.19
N LYS A 261 43.99 53.65 -17.28
CA LYS A 261 45.39 53.98 -17.60
C LYS A 261 45.52 54.77 -18.90
#